data_AF-A0A2H0XEZ6-F1
#
_entry.id   AF-A0A2H0XEZ6-F1
#
_cell.length_a   1.000
_cell.length_b   1.000
_cell.length_c   1.000
_cell.angle_alpha   90.00
_cell.angle_beta   90.00
_cell.angle_gamma   90.00
#
_symmetry.space_group_name_H-M   'P 1'
#
loop_
_entity.id
_entity.type
_entity.pdbx_description
1 polymer ?
#
loop_
_entity_poly.entity_id
_entity_poly.type
_entity_poly.pdbx_seq_one_letter_code
_entity_poly.pdbx_strand_id
1 'polypeptide(L)'
;MKKIYFLPFIFFAFLITASPSAFAQSDNTKNTNAKPKTTDIKDNNKQVKTVACEKMQEKIQQRIQSYDANKKAKEDLYEKIKQKVSDIIVKLQGKGLDTTKLSADLLLLNSKIENYWTNRQAVISKLEESSQYSCEIGGKQAFKTKLNEAKELHKLVLANAKDIRNFLINTIKNDISALQETLTEK
;
A
#
# COMPACT_ATOMS: atom_id res chain seq x y z
N MET A 1 37.78 -11.33 3.77
CA MET A 1 36.71 -12.00 4.53
C MET A 1 35.75 -10.93 5.08
N LYS A 2 34.56 -10.76 4.48
CA LYS A 2 33.56 -9.77 4.94
C LYS A 2 32.32 -10.52 5.42
N LYS A 3 31.95 -10.27 6.68
CA LYS A 3 30.81 -10.88 7.38
C LYS A 3 29.49 -10.43 6.75
N ILE A 4 28.71 -11.38 6.28
CA ILE A 4 27.32 -11.19 5.83
C ILE A 4 26.43 -11.41 7.05
N TYR A 5 25.74 -10.35 7.50
CA TYR A 5 24.72 -10.46 8.54
C TYR A 5 23.39 -10.83 7.87
N PHE A 6 23.00 -12.10 8.02
CA PHE A 6 21.68 -12.63 7.70
C PHE A 6 20.73 -12.21 8.84
N LEU A 7 19.69 -11.43 8.53
CA LEU A 7 18.61 -11.13 9.47
C LEU A 7 17.58 -12.27 9.41
N PRO A 8 17.25 -12.93 10.54
CA PRO A 8 16.32 -14.05 10.55
C PRO A 8 14.88 -13.56 10.39
N PHE A 9 14.17 -14.21 9.48
CA PHE A 9 12.74 -14.09 9.23
C PHE A 9 12.00 -14.74 10.41
N ILE A 10 11.42 -13.93 11.29
CA ILE A 10 10.61 -14.43 12.42
C ILE A 10 9.27 -14.92 11.86
N PHE A 11 9.15 -16.24 11.75
CA PHE A 11 7.90 -16.97 11.53
C PHE A 11 7.08 -16.91 12.82
N PHE A 12 6.08 -16.03 12.88
CA PHE A 12 5.13 -15.99 13.98
C PHE A 12 4.02 -17.03 13.71
N ALA A 13 4.23 -18.25 14.22
CA ALA A 13 3.21 -19.29 14.25
C ALA A 13 2.19 -18.94 15.35
N PHE A 14 1.00 -18.49 14.94
CA PHE A 14 -0.11 -18.25 15.87
C PHE A 14 -0.87 -19.56 16.09
N LEU A 15 -0.60 -20.20 17.22
CA LEU A 15 -1.35 -21.35 17.74
C LEU A 15 -2.73 -20.89 18.21
N ILE A 16 -3.78 -21.34 17.52
CA ILE A 16 -5.18 -21.17 17.94
C ILE A 16 -5.49 -22.26 18.96
N THR A 17 -5.54 -21.91 20.25
CA THR A 17 -6.12 -22.76 21.29
C THR A 17 -7.63 -22.49 21.35
N ALA A 18 -8.43 -23.51 21.04
CA ALA A 18 -9.88 -23.47 21.21
C ALA A 18 -10.22 -24.00 22.60
N SER A 19 -10.71 -23.13 23.49
CA SER A 19 -11.33 -23.53 24.75
C SER A 19 -12.84 -23.69 24.54
N PRO A 20 -13.44 -24.86 24.80
CA PRO A 20 -14.90 -24.99 24.83
C PRO A 20 -15.40 -24.60 26.23
N SER A 21 -16.12 -23.49 26.33
CA SER A 21 -16.93 -23.19 27.52
C SER A 21 -18.38 -23.60 27.25
N ALA A 22 -18.82 -24.61 27.99
CA ALA A 22 -20.20 -25.10 28.03
C ALA A 22 -20.97 -24.48 29.22
N PHE A 23 -22.31 -24.46 29.05
CA PHE A 23 -23.40 -24.29 30.04
C PHE A 23 -23.73 -22.91 30.64
N ALA A 24 -24.99 -22.48 30.39
CA ALA A 24 -26.03 -22.18 31.39
C ALA A 24 -27.35 -21.90 30.63
N GLN A 25 -28.30 -22.85 30.60
CA GLN A 25 -29.43 -23.01 31.54
C GLN A 25 -30.58 -22.02 31.25
N SER A 26 -31.66 -22.61 30.74
CA SER A 26 -32.92 -21.99 30.34
C SER A 26 -33.82 -21.85 31.56
N ASP A 27 -34.04 -20.61 32.01
CA ASP A 27 -35.15 -20.29 32.90
C ASP A 27 -36.21 -19.51 32.13
N ASN A 28 -37.34 -20.19 31.91
CA ASN A 28 -38.51 -19.70 31.20
C ASN A 28 -39.44 -19.04 32.22
N THR A 29 -39.15 -17.78 32.57
CA THR A 29 -40.07 -16.96 33.36
C THR A 29 -40.99 -16.18 32.42
N LYS A 30 -42.21 -16.71 32.23
CA LYS A 30 -43.34 -15.96 31.67
C LYS A 30 -43.57 -14.70 32.51
N ASN A 31 -43.29 -13.52 31.95
CA ASN A 31 -43.91 -12.28 32.40
C ASN A 31 -44.64 -11.60 31.24
N THR A 32 -45.94 -11.52 31.42
CA THR A 32 -46.94 -10.86 30.60
C THR A 32 -46.85 -9.33 30.74
N ASN A 33 -47.09 -8.63 29.63
CA ASN A 33 -47.38 -7.18 29.53
C ASN A 33 -46.19 -6.21 29.58
N ALA A 34 -45.59 -5.95 28.41
CA ALA A 34 -45.03 -4.63 28.09
C ALA A 34 -45.13 -4.36 26.57
N LYS A 35 -46.03 -3.44 26.19
CA LYS A 35 -46.07 -2.82 24.86
C LYS A 35 -44.77 -2.00 24.67
N PRO A 36 -44.15 -1.99 23.48
CA PRO A 36 -42.71 -1.78 23.33
C PRO A 36 -42.32 -0.29 23.37
N LYS A 37 -41.34 0.06 24.21
CA LYS A 37 -40.60 1.34 24.11
C LYS A 37 -39.79 1.35 22.81
N THR A 38 -40.44 1.84 21.76
CA THR A 38 -39.89 1.95 20.40
C THR A 38 -38.92 3.13 20.23
N THR A 39 -38.80 3.99 21.23
CA THR A 39 -37.86 5.13 21.27
C THR A 39 -36.44 4.67 21.62
N ASP A 40 -36.26 3.82 22.63
CA ASP A 40 -34.93 3.38 23.08
C ASP A 40 -34.19 2.52 22.03
N ILE A 41 -34.92 1.74 21.22
CA ILE A 41 -34.33 0.92 20.14
C ILE A 41 -33.86 1.78 18.97
N LYS A 42 -34.55 2.88 18.66
CA LYS A 42 -34.17 3.79 17.57
C LYS A 42 -32.93 4.61 17.92
N ASP A 43 -32.81 5.07 19.16
CA ASP A 43 -31.67 5.87 19.61
C ASP A 43 -30.39 5.02 19.72
N ASN A 44 -30.48 3.80 20.24
CA ASN A 44 -29.36 2.85 20.26
C ASN A 44 -28.86 2.51 18.84
N ASN A 45 -29.77 2.30 17.89
CA ASN A 45 -29.41 2.00 16.49
C ASN A 45 -28.77 3.20 15.77
N LYS A 46 -29.22 4.43 16.08
CA LYS A 46 -28.61 5.65 15.56
C LYS A 46 -27.19 5.84 16.11
N GLN A 47 -27.00 5.65 17.42
CA GLN A 47 -25.69 5.77 18.07
C GLN A 47 -24.68 4.73 17.54
N VAL A 48 -25.09 3.47 17.36
CA VAL A 48 -24.23 2.41 16.79
C VAL A 48 -23.80 2.73 15.36
N LYS A 49 -24.70 3.29 14.53
CA LYS A 49 -24.37 3.72 13.16
C LYS A 49 -23.39 4.88 13.12
N THR A 50 -23.51 5.84 14.03
CA THR A 50 -22.59 6.98 14.14
C THR A 50 -21.18 6.50 14.53
N VAL A 51 -21.06 5.67 15.56
CA VAL A 51 -19.76 5.11 16.01
C VAL A 51 -19.09 4.25 14.92
N ALA A 52 -19.88 3.48 14.16
CA ALA A 52 -19.35 2.70 13.05
C ALA A 52 -18.84 3.60 11.90
N CYS A 53 -19.48 4.75 11.67
CA CYS A 53 -19.03 5.69 10.66
C CYS A 53 -17.73 6.39 11.04
N GLU A 54 -17.66 6.93 12.26
CA GLU A 54 -16.46 7.61 12.78
C GLU A 54 -15.24 6.68 12.70
N LYS A 55 -15.39 5.41 13.09
CA LYS A 55 -14.33 4.40 12.96
C LYS A 55 -13.92 4.14 11.51
N MET A 56 -14.84 4.25 10.56
CA MET A 56 -14.50 4.09 9.13
C MET A 56 -13.72 5.31 8.62
N GLN A 57 -14.16 6.51 8.96
CA GLN A 57 -13.45 7.75 8.63
C GLN A 57 -12.04 7.76 9.22
N GLU A 58 -11.90 7.35 10.49
CA GLU A 58 -10.60 7.22 11.14
C GLU A 58 -9.69 6.25 10.38
N LYS A 59 -10.19 5.08 9.97
CA LYS A 59 -9.43 4.11 9.18
C LYS A 59 -8.99 4.65 7.83
N ILE A 60 -9.85 5.41 7.16
CA ILE A 60 -9.52 6.06 5.89
C ILE A 60 -8.41 7.09 6.12
N GLN A 61 -8.55 7.91 7.16
CA GLN A 61 -7.56 8.93 7.51
C GLN A 61 -6.21 8.32 7.87
N GLN A 62 -6.19 7.27 8.70
CA GLN A 62 -4.99 6.51 9.04
C GLN A 62 -4.32 5.95 7.78
N ARG A 63 -5.10 5.48 6.79
CA ARG A 63 -4.56 4.99 5.53
C ARG A 63 -3.93 6.10 4.71
N ILE A 64 -4.56 7.27 4.62
CA ILE A 64 -4.01 8.47 3.94
C ILE A 64 -2.71 8.89 4.63
N GLN A 65 -2.70 9.03 5.95
CA GLN A 65 -1.50 9.36 6.72
C GLN A 65 -0.37 8.34 6.54
N SER A 66 -0.70 7.05 6.41
CA SER A 66 0.29 6.01 6.11
C SER A 66 0.93 6.20 4.73
N TYR A 67 0.17 6.69 3.73
CA TYR A 67 0.77 7.11 2.48
C TYR A 67 1.69 8.30 2.69
N ASP A 68 1.31 9.34 3.41
CA ASP A 68 2.18 10.51 3.55
C ASP A 68 3.46 10.21 4.34
N ALA A 69 3.35 9.48 5.45
CA ALA A 69 4.49 9.08 6.27
C ALA A 69 5.57 8.30 5.49
N ASN A 70 5.15 7.48 4.53
CA ASN A 70 6.07 6.67 3.72
C ASN A 70 6.51 7.36 2.41
N LYS A 71 5.94 8.53 2.07
CA LYS A 71 6.19 9.22 0.80
C LYS A 71 7.66 9.63 0.70
N LYS A 72 8.14 10.43 1.65
CA LYS A 72 9.50 10.99 1.63
C LYS A 72 10.58 9.90 1.58
N ALA A 73 10.43 8.85 2.38
CA ALA A 73 11.39 7.74 2.38
C ALA A 73 11.45 7.00 1.03
N LYS A 74 10.32 6.89 0.32
CA LYS A 74 10.25 6.28 -1.01
C LYS A 74 10.76 7.20 -2.11
N GLU A 75 10.49 8.50 -2.03
CA GLU A 75 11.08 9.51 -2.91
C GLU A 75 12.61 9.49 -2.81
N ASP A 76 13.14 9.51 -1.58
CA ASP A 76 14.59 9.46 -1.34
C ASP A 76 15.22 8.17 -1.85
N LEU A 77 14.52 7.05 -1.73
CA LEU A 77 14.98 5.77 -2.27
C LEU A 77 15.08 5.82 -3.79
N TYR A 78 14.05 6.29 -4.48
CA TYR A 78 14.05 6.37 -5.94
C TYR A 78 15.05 7.40 -6.46
N GLU A 79 15.22 8.52 -5.77
CA GLU A 79 16.24 9.51 -6.10
C GLU A 79 17.65 8.91 -6.00
N LYS A 80 17.94 8.22 -4.89
CA LYS A 80 19.23 7.52 -4.71
C LYS A 80 19.47 6.45 -5.77
N ILE A 81 18.43 5.77 -6.25
CA ILE A 81 18.55 4.79 -7.33
C ILE A 81 18.90 5.48 -8.65
N LYS A 82 18.16 6.52 -9.04
CA LYS A 82 18.42 7.30 -10.25
C LYS A 82 19.84 7.87 -10.27
N GLN A 83 20.26 8.47 -9.14
CA GLN A 83 21.60 9.02 -9.00
C GLN A 83 22.66 7.94 -9.20
N LYS A 84 22.52 6.78 -8.55
CA LYS A 84 23.48 5.67 -8.72
C LYS A 84 23.59 5.19 -10.16
N VAL A 85 22.47 5.09 -10.88
CA VAL A 85 22.48 4.69 -12.29
C VAL A 85 23.17 5.75 -13.14
N SER A 86 22.87 7.03 -12.89
CA SER A 86 23.53 8.16 -13.55
C SER A 86 25.05 8.19 -13.31
N ASP A 87 25.50 8.01 -12.07
CA ASP A 87 26.92 7.95 -11.71
C ASP A 87 27.64 6.80 -12.45
N ILE A 88 26.97 5.65 -12.60
CA ILE A 88 27.51 4.50 -13.33
C ILE A 88 27.62 4.83 -14.82
N ILE A 89 26.61 5.45 -15.43
CA ILE A 89 26.66 5.89 -16.83
C ILE A 89 27.87 6.79 -17.06
N VAL A 90 28.05 7.83 -16.23
CA VAL A 90 29.19 8.76 -16.32
C VAL A 90 30.52 8.02 -16.21
N LYS A 91 30.63 7.08 -15.26
CA LYS A 91 31.85 6.28 -15.08
C LYS A 91 32.16 5.39 -16.28
N LEU A 92 31.16 4.78 -16.90
CA LEU A 92 31.34 3.90 -18.08
C LEU A 92 31.68 4.73 -19.32
N GLN A 93 31.05 5.90 -19.50
CA GLN A 93 31.39 6.86 -20.56
C GLN A 93 32.83 7.35 -20.43
N GLY A 94 33.30 7.66 -19.22
CA GLY A 94 34.69 8.04 -18.96
C GLY A 94 35.71 6.94 -19.28
N LYS A 95 35.26 5.69 -19.46
CA LYS A 95 36.07 4.55 -19.93
C LYS A 95 35.92 4.28 -21.42
N GLY A 96 35.22 5.14 -22.16
CA GLY A 96 34.99 5.00 -23.60
C GLY A 96 33.96 3.94 -23.98
N LEU A 97 33.08 3.52 -23.05
CA LEU A 97 32.00 2.59 -23.35
C LEU A 97 30.76 3.33 -23.85
N ASP A 98 30.06 2.72 -24.82
CA ASP A 98 28.74 3.17 -25.23
C ASP A 98 27.69 2.85 -24.15
N THR A 99 27.01 3.90 -23.69
CA THR A 99 25.99 3.83 -22.63
C THR A 99 24.62 4.28 -23.12
N THR A 100 24.43 4.36 -24.44
CA THR A 100 23.18 4.84 -25.05
C THR A 100 21.97 4.07 -24.54
N LYS A 101 22.05 2.73 -24.51
CA LYS A 101 20.98 1.88 -23.98
C LYS A 101 20.70 2.17 -22.50
N LEU A 102 21.73 2.16 -21.65
CA LEU A 102 21.58 2.38 -20.21
C LEU A 102 21.01 3.78 -19.88
N SER A 103 21.33 4.78 -20.71
CA SER A 103 20.77 6.13 -20.61
C SER A 103 19.28 6.15 -20.96
N ALA A 104 18.88 5.43 -22.01
CA ALA A 104 17.47 5.28 -22.36
C ALA A 104 16.70 4.52 -21.26
N ASP A 105 17.30 3.49 -20.66
CA ASP A 105 16.71 2.75 -19.55
C ASP A 105 16.53 3.63 -18.30
N LEU A 106 17.46 4.55 -18.01
CA LEU A 106 17.28 5.53 -16.93
C LEU A 106 16.07 6.45 -17.18
N LEU A 107 15.84 6.89 -18.42
CA LEU A 107 14.64 7.67 -18.76
C LEU A 107 13.36 6.83 -18.58
N LEU A 108 13.39 5.57 -18.99
CA LEU A 108 12.25 4.66 -18.81
C LEU A 108 11.98 4.38 -17.32
N LEU A 109 13.02 4.24 -16.50
CA LEU A 109 12.89 4.12 -15.05
C LEU A 109 12.19 5.36 -14.46
N ASN A 110 12.56 6.57 -14.90
CA ASN A 110 11.91 7.80 -14.44
C ASN A 110 10.41 7.79 -14.73
N SER A 111 10.01 7.43 -15.96
CA SER A 111 8.60 7.32 -16.33
C SER A 111 7.85 6.27 -15.49
N LYS A 112 8.48 5.12 -15.20
CA LYS A 112 7.88 4.10 -14.31
C LYS A 112 7.67 4.63 -12.88
N ILE A 113 8.62 5.41 -12.36
CA ILE A 113 8.52 6.06 -11.04
C ILE A 113 7.42 7.14 -11.04
N GLU A 114 7.32 7.96 -12.09
CA GLU A 114 6.25 8.95 -12.23
C GLU A 114 4.86 8.29 -12.23
N ASN A 115 4.69 7.22 -13.01
CA ASN A 115 3.44 6.45 -13.05
C ASN A 115 3.08 5.86 -11.67
N TYR A 116 4.07 5.38 -10.92
CA TYR A 116 3.87 4.93 -9.54
C TYR A 116 3.30 6.05 -8.65
N TRP A 117 3.86 7.26 -8.74
CA TRP A 117 3.41 8.41 -7.95
C TRP A 117 2.03 8.91 -8.36
N THR A 118 1.75 8.98 -9.67
CA THR A 118 0.44 9.33 -10.21
C THR A 118 -0.65 8.39 -9.67
N ASN A 119 -0.45 7.08 -9.76
CA ASN A 119 -1.41 6.10 -9.26
C ASN A 119 -1.56 6.19 -7.74
N ARG A 120 -0.48 6.46 -7.01
CA ARG A 120 -0.54 6.62 -5.56
C ARG A 120 -1.35 7.85 -5.15
N GLN A 121 -1.16 8.97 -5.84
CA GLN A 121 -1.96 10.18 -5.60
C GLN A 121 -3.43 9.93 -5.92
N ALA A 122 -3.72 9.20 -7.00
CA ALA A 122 -5.09 8.82 -7.34
C ALA A 122 -5.75 7.97 -6.24
N VAL A 123 -5.01 7.05 -5.59
CA VAL A 123 -5.54 6.30 -4.43
C VAL A 123 -5.92 7.24 -3.30
N ILE A 124 -5.05 8.19 -2.95
CA ILE A 124 -5.31 9.16 -1.87
C ILE A 124 -6.58 9.96 -2.18
N SER A 125 -6.68 10.52 -3.39
CA SER A 125 -7.87 11.28 -3.80
C SER A 125 -9.15 10.45 -3.77
N LYS A 126 -9.11 9.17 -4.15
CA LYS A 126 -10.29 8.29 -4.02
C LYS A 126 -10.64 7.92 -2.59
N LEU A 127 -9.65 7.82 -1.70
CA LEU A 127 -9.90 7.66 -0.28
C LEU A 127 -10.55 8.91 0.32
N GLU A 128 -10.08 10.10 -0.05
CA GLU A 128 -10.68 11.39 0.33
C GLU A 128 -12.11 11.55 -0.21
N GLU A 129 -12.35 11.25 -1.48
CA GLU A 129 -13.72 11.21 -2.04
C GLU A 129 -14.60 10.24 -1.24
N SER A 130 -14.07 9.06 -0.88
CA SER A 130 -14.83 8.07 -0.12
C SER A 130 -15.16 8.53 1.30
N SER A 131 -14.29 9.31 1.97
CA SER A 131 -14.55 9.77 3.34
C SER A 131 -15.75 10.71 3.40
N GLN A 132 -15.99 11.50 2.33
CA GLN A 132 -17.12 12.43 2.22
C GLN A 132 -18.48 11.71 2.23
N TYR A 133 -18.58 10.52 1.65
CA TYR A 133 -19.85 9.77 1.56
C TYR A 133 -20.11 8.81 2.73
N SER A 134 -19.14 8.65 3.63
CA SER A 134 -19.15 7.58 4.65
C SER A 134 -20.28 7.70 5.67
N CYS A 135 -20.69 8.93 6.04
CA CYS A 135 -21.67 9.18 7.11
C CYS A 135 -23.03 9.71 6.62
N GLU A 136 -23.22 9.92 5.31
CA GLU A 136 -24.48 10.45 4.79
C GLU A 136 -25.52 9.34 4.60
N ILE A 137 -26.75 9.58 5.07
CA ILE A 137 -27.89 8.69 4.85
C ILE A 137 -28.21 8.69 3.35
N GLY A 138 -27.79 7.63 2.64
CA GLY A 138 -27.93 7.50 1.18
C GLY A 138 -26.59 7.40 0.43
N GLY A 139 -25.49 7.78 1.07
CA GLY A 139 -24.13 7.75 0.50
C GLY A 139 -23.50 6.36 0.42
N LYS A 140 -24.15 5.30 0.95
CA LYS A 140 -23.57 3.94 1.06
C LYS A 140 -23.09 3.37 -0.28
N GLN A 141 -23.86 3.57 -1.35
CA GLN A 141 -23.48 3.07 -2.67
C GLN A 141 -22.30 3.87 -3.24
N ALA A 142 -22.33 5.20 -3.14
CA ALA A 142 -21.23 6.07 -3.56
C ALA A 142 -19.94 5.75 -2.78
N PHE A 143 -20.04 5.62 -1.46
CA PHE A 143 -18.95 5.17 -0.58
C PHE A 143 -18.32 3.87 -1.07
N LYS A 144 -19.14 2.83 -1.30
CA LYS A 144 -18.67 1.51 -1.75
C LYS A 144 -18.00 1.60 -3.11
N THR A 145 -18.57 2.38 -4.04
CA THR A 145 -17.99 2.61 -5.37
C THR A 145 -16.62 3.26 -5.26
N LYS A 146 -16.50 4.39 -4.55
CA LYS A 146 -15.22 5.11 -4.38
C LYS A 146 -14.17 4.30 -3.65
N LEU A 147 -14.57 3.55 -2.62
CA LEU A 147 -13.66 2.65 -1.92
C LEU A 147 -13.16 1.52 -2.83
N ASN A 148 -14.00 1.01 -3.73
CA ASN A 148 -13.58 0.01 -4.72
C ASN A 148 -12.65 0.62 -5.78
N GLU A 149 -12.93 1.83 -6.28
CA GLU A 149 -12.02 2.58 -7.15
C GLU A 149 -10.63 2.75 -6.49
N ALA A 150 -10.59 3.15 -5.22
CA ALA A 150 -9.36 3.27 -4.45
C ALA A 150 -8.60 1.94 -4.33
N LYS A 151 -9.31 0.82 -4.17
CA LYS A 151 -8.71 -0.53 -4.11
C LYS A 151 -8.09 -0.94 -5.45
N GLU A 152 -8.78 -0.70 -6.56
CA GLU A 152 -8.23 -1.04 -7.89
C GLU A 152 -6.99 -0.19 -8.20
N LEU A 153 -7.03 1.11 -7.91
CA LEU A 153 -5.85 1.98 -8.02
C LEU A 153 -4.70 1.51 -7.11
N HIS A 154 -5.00 1.01 -5.91
CA HIS A 154 -3.96 0.47 -5.03
C HIS A 154 -3.28 -0.77 -5.62
N LYS A 155 -4.03 -1.64 -6.30
CA LYS A 155 -3.43 -2.78 -7.04
C LYS A 155 -2.45 -2.30 -8.11
N LEU A 156 -2.79 -1.21 -8.82
CA LEU A 156 -1.88 -0.61 -9.79
C LEU A 156 -0.61 -0.09 -9.12
N VAL A 157 -0.70 0.60 -7.98
CA VAL A 157 0.47 1.06 -7.21
C VAL A 157 1.40 -0.12 -6.85
N LEU A 158 0.84 -1.25 -6.40
CA LEU A 158 1.62 -2.45 -6.10
C LEU A 158 2.27 -3.05 -7.36
N ALA A 159 1.53 -3.08 -8.47
CA ALA A 159 2.05 -3.53 -9.76
C ALA A 159 3.19 -2.64 -10.27
N ASN A 160 3.06 -1.31 -10.19
CA ASN A 160 4.11 -0.37 -10.57
C ASN A 160 5.36 -0.55 -9.69
N ALA A 161 5.20 -0.73 -8.37
CA ALA A 161 6.32 -0.97 -7.48
C ALA A 161 7.09 -2.26 -7.85
N LYS A 162 6.36 -3.32 -8.21
CA LYS A 162 6.94 -4.58 -8.68
C LYS A 162 7.64 -4.40 -10.04
N ASP A 163 7.01 -3.69 -10.96
CA ASP A 163 7.56 -3.38 -12.29
C ASP A 163 8.88 -2.58 -12.18
N ILE A 164 8.93 -1.54 -11.35
CA ILE A 164 10.17 -0.78 -11.08
C ILE A 164 11.27 -1.71 -10.54
N ARG A 165 10.96 -2.56 -9.57
CA ARG A 165 11.93 -3.50 -9.00
C ARG A 165 12.46 -4.47 -10.07
N ASN A 166 11.55 -5.03 -10.87
CA ASN A 166 11.91 -5.98 -11.92
C ASN A 166 12.77 -5.31 -12.99
N PHE A 167 12.42 -4.09 -13.40
CA PHE A 167 13.18 -3.33 -14.38
C PHE A 167 14.61 -3.03 -13.91
N LEU A 168 14.76 -2.66 -12.63
CA LEU A 168 16.09 -2.45 -12.03
C LEU A 168 16.96 -3.71 -12.02
N ILE A 169 16.37 -4.87 -11.69
CA ILE A 169 17.12 -6.12 -11.53
C ILE A 169 17.38 -6.80 -12.88
N ASN A 170 16.38 -6.82 -13.76
CA ASN A 170 16.41 -7.65 -14.98
C ASN A 170 16.88 -6.86 -16.22
N THR A 171 16.83 -5.52 -16.18
CA THR A 171 17.26 -4.66 -17.28
C THR A 171 18.51 -3.89 -16.86
N ILE A 172 18.35 -2.87 -16.01
CA ILE A 172 19.44 -1.94 -15.66
C ILE A 172 20.66 -2.67 -15.08
N LYS A 173 20.46 -3.57 -14.10
CA LYS A 173 21.59 -4.30 -13.50
C LYS A 173 22.29 -5.20 -14.53
N ASN A 174 21.54 -5.90 -15.38
CA ASN A 174 22.12 -6.78 -16.39
C ASN A 174 22.91 -5.99 -17.43
N ASP A 175 22.40 -4.83 -17.87
CA ASP A 175 23.09 -3.95 -18.81
C ASP A 175 24.38 -3.36 -18.22
N ILE A 176 24.35 -2.98 -16.94
CA ILE A 176 25.56 -2.56 -16.21
C ILE A 176 26.58 -3.69 -16.14
N SER A 177 26.14 -4.92 -15.81
CA SER A 177 27.04 -6.08 -15.74
C SER A 177 27.68 -6.39 -17.10
N ALA A 178 26.90 -6.42 -18.17
CA ALA A 178 27.42 -6.64 -19.52
C ALA A 178 28.45 -5.58 -19.92
N LEU A 179 28.19 -4.30 -19.64
CA LEU A 179 29.16 -3.23 -19.90
C LEU A 179 30.43 -3.36 -19.06
N GLN A 180 30.33 -3.86 -17.82
CA GLN A 180 31.50 -4.08 -16.97
C GLN A 180 32.36 -5.25 -17.44
N GLU A 181 31.76 -6.32 -17.97
CA GLU A 181 32.49 -7.47 -18.53
C GLU A 181 33.38 -7.06 -19.72
N THR A 182 32.93 -6.13 -20.55
CA THR A 182 33.75 -5.59 -21.66
C THR A 182 35.04 -4.89 -21.21
N LEU A 183 35.13 -4.48 -19.94
CA LEU A 183 36.32 -3.86 -19.36
C LEU A 183 37.29 -4.87 -18.76
N THR A 184 36.82 -6.08 -18.45
CA THR A 184 37.63 -7.15 -17.86
C THR A 184 38.27 -8.06 -18.89
N GLU A 185 37.73 -8.08 -20.12
CA GLU A 185 38.28 -8.85 -21.25
C GLU A 185 39.34 -8.08 -22.06
N LYS A 186 39.63 -6.82 -21.69
CA LYS A 186 40.70 -5.99 -22.26
C LYS A 186 41.91 -5.95 -21.33
#